data_AF-A0A419H808-F1
#
_entry.id   AF-A0A419H808-F1
#
_cell.length_a   1.000
_cell.length_b   1.000
_cell.length_c   1.000
_cell.angle_alpha   90.00
_cell.angle_beta   90.00
_cell.angle_gamma   90.00
#
_symmetry.space_group_name_H-M   'P 1'
#
loop_
_entity.id
_entity.type
_entity.pdbx_description
1 polymer ?
#
loop_
_entity_poly.entity_id
_entity_poly.type
_entity_poly.pdbx_seq_one_letter_code
_entity_poly.pdbx_strand_id
1 'polypeptide(L)'
;MIEDIKNSEIISKNDEATIKEFLESFDLRVVKIDSKRNINKTPDFGVESSEGFYFYCEVKSIDSDMNEAILHNTKLNKLERKIINSYEKFVSVNKNHFAPNVICFLSNDFRINSNSLEEYFKGYIDISVEKLDTRKHRDGNAFDAVRNIDLFIWYADINHVRYFINRIENRFVNKFISLFKIESIKENMKL
;
A
#
# COMPACT_ATOMS: atom_id res chain seq x y z
N MET A 1 -10.82 -24.60 6.62
CA MET A 1 -9.76 -24.04 7.49
C MET A 1 -8.35 -24.34 7.00
N ILE A 2 -7.92 -25.61 6.79
CA ILE A 2 -6.55 -25.90 6.28
C ILE A 2 -6.42 -25.60 4.77
N GLU A 3 -7.46 -25.83 3.97
CA GLU A 3 -7.46 -25.52 2.54
C GLU A 3 -7.48 -24.00 2.26
N ASP A 4 -8.25 -23.24 3.04
CA ASP A 4 -8.32 -21.77 2.92
C ASP A 4 -6.97 -21.08 3.22
N ILE A 5 -6.22 -21.64 4.17
CA ILE A 5 -4.86 -21.15 4.51
C ILE A 5 -3.89 -21.45 3.36
N LYS A 6 -3.96 -22.64 2.76
CA LYS A 6 -3.10 -22.98 1.60
C LYS A 6 -3.41 -22.12 0.38
N ASN A 7 -4.69 -21.86 0.10
CA ASN A 7 -5.07 -21.02 -1.04
C ASN A 7 -4.66 -19.56 -0.84
N SER A 8 -4.83 -18.99 0.35
CA SER A 8 -4.38 -17.62 0.64
C SER A 8 -2.86 -17.46 0.58
N GLU A 9 -2.07 -18.46 1.00
CA GLU A 9 -0.62 -18.45 0.84
C GLU A 9 -0.17 -18.55 -0.62
N ILE A 10 -0.88 -19.31 -1.46
CA ILE A 10 -0.55 -19.45 -2.89
C ILE A 10 -0.87 -18.15 -3.64
N ILE A 11 -2.02 -17.54 -3.36
CA ILE A 11 -2.42 -16.25 -3.94
C ILE A 11 -1.40 -15.17 -3.54
N SER A 12 -1.06 -15.08 -2.26
CA SER A 12 -0.06 -14.12 -1.77
C SER A 12 1.30 -14.27 -2.44
N LYS A 13 1.75 -15.50 -2.76
CA LYS A 13 3.02 -15.73 -3.47
C LYS A 13 2.98 -15.27 -4.93
N ASN A 14 1.85 -15.41 -5.60
CA ASN A 14 1.67 -14.93 -6.96
C ASN A 14 1.58 -13.40 -7.01
N ASP A 15 0.96 -12.79 -5.99
CA ASP A 15 0.81 -11.34 -5.90
C ASP A 15 2.17 -10.65 -5.68
N GLU A 16 2.99 -11.22 -4.80
CA GLU A 16 4.37 -10.79 -4.60
C GLU A 16 5.19 -10.87 -5.90
N ALA A 17 5.06 -11.96 -6.67
CA ALA A 17 5.75 -12.11 -7.95
C ALA A 17 5.31 -11.04 -8.95
N THR A 18 4.01 -10.76 -9.03
CA THR A 18 3.45 -9.71 -9.90
C THR A 18 4.00 -8.34 -9.54
N ILE A 19 4.00 -7.96 -8.26
CA ILE A 19 4.55 -6.67 -7.82
C ILE A 19 6.06 -6.62 -8.03
N LYS A 20 6.77 -7.74 -7.83
CA LYS A 20 8.20 -7.82 -8.11
C LYS A 20 8.49 -7.51 -9.59
N GLU A 21 7.82 -8.18 -10.52
CA GLU A 21 7.97 -7.93 -11.96
C GLU A 21 7.66 -6.48 -12.32
N PHE A 22 6.58 -5.92 -11.77
CA PHE A 22 6.23 -4.52 -11.94
C PHE A 22 7.34 -3.59 -11.47
N LEU A 23 7.91 -3.80 -10.29
CA LEU A 23 9.00 -2.96 -9.76
C LEU A 23 10.29 -3.12 -10.59
N GLU A 24 10.63 -4.35 -10.98
CA GLU A 24 11.79 -4.65 -11.84
C GLU A 24 11.66 -3.99 -13.23
N SER A 25 10.45 -3.73 -13.72
CA SER A 25 10.23 -2.97 -14.96
C SER A 25 10.67 -1.50 -14.91
N PHE A 26 10.98 -0.97 -13.72
CA PHE A 26 11.60 0.35 -13.51
C PHE A 26 13.12 0.28 -13.28
N ASP A 27 13.77 -0.78 -13.77
CA ASP A 27 15.20 -1.05 -13.57
C ASP A 27 15.60 -1.13 -12.08
N LEU A 28 14.66 -1.58 -11.23
CA LEU A 28 14.88 -1.76 -9.79
C LEU A 28 15.33 -3.18 -9.48
N ARG A 29 16.26 -3.32 -8.55
CA ARG A 29 16.61 -4.60 -7.95
C ARG A 29 15.69 -4.88 -6.77
N VAL A 30 14.85 -5.91 -6.88
CA VAL A 30 13.89 -6.31 -5.83
C VAL A 30 14.39 -7.56 -5.12
N VAL A 31 14.62 -7.46 -3.81
CA VAL A 31 15.14 -8.55 -2.97
C VAL A 31 14.13 -8.90 -1.88
N LYS A 32 13.68 -10.17 -1.85
CA LYS A 32 12.82 -10.68 -0.77
C LYS A 32 13.56 -10.67 0.55
N ILE A 33 12.94 -10.09 1.58
CA ILE A 33 13.50 -10.07 2.93
C ILE A 33 13.22 -11.43 3.57
N ASP A 34 14.27 -12.08 4.07
CA ASP A 34 14.15 -13.38 4.73
C ASP A 34 13.48 -13.20 6.10
N SER A 35 12.20 -13.59 6.17
CA SER A 35 11.42 -13.56 7.41
C SER A 35 11.87 -14.61 8.41
N LYS A 36 12.59 -15.68 8.02
CA LYS A 36 13.06 -16.72 8.95
C LYS A 36 14.24 -16.26 9.80
N ARG A 37 15.00 -15.27 9.32
CA ARG A 37 16.13 -14.68 10.04
C ARG A 37 15.72 -13.55 10.98
N ASN A 38 14.52 -13.02 10.79
CA ASN A 38 13.98 -11.92 11.57
C ASN A 38 12.87 -12.46 12.48
N ILE A 39 13.09 -12.38 13.80
CA ILE A 39 12.10 -12.81 14.80
C ILE A 39 10.82 -11.94 14.75
N ASN A 40 10.90 -10.77 14.10
CA ASN A 40 9.83 -9.79 13.97
C ASN A 40 9.18 -9.80 12.58
N LYS A 41 7.96 -9.24 12.47
CA LYS A 41 7.24 -9.05 11.20
C LYS A 41 8.08 -8.16 10.26
N THR A 42 8.48 -8.62 9.08
CA THR A 42 9.24 -7.82 8.11
C THR A 42 8.38 -7.42 6.90
N PRO A 43 8.74 -6.32 6.21
CA PRO A 43 8.25 -6.06 4.86
C PRO A 43 8.63 -7.19 3.92
N ASP A 44 7.90 -7.34 2.81
CA ASP A 44 8.14 -8.41 1.85
C ASP A 44 9.44 -8.19 1.05
N PHE A 45 9.74 -6.94 0.67
CA PHE A 45 10.89 -6.60 -0.16
C PHE A 45 11.74 -5.44 0.37
N GLY A 46 13.03 -5.51 0.10
CA GLY A 46 13.92 -4.37 -0.03
C GLY A 46 14.16 -4.09 -1.52
N VAL A 47 14.07 -2.83 -1.92
CA VAL A 47 14.12 -2.43 -3.33
C VAL A 47 15.19 -1.37 -3.52
N GLU A 48 16.08 -1.57 -4.49
CA GLU A 48 17.24 -0.70 -4.74
C GLU A 48 17.27 -0.27 -6.21
N SER A 49 17.50 1.03 -6.45
CA SER A 49 17.81 1.56 -7.78
C SER A 49 19.30 1.50 -8.06
N SER A 50 19.70 1.58 -9.34
CA SER A 50 21.11 1.67 -9.74
C SER A 50 21.85 2.88 -9.16
N GLU A 51 21.13 3.94 -8.77
CA GLU A 51 21.66 5.13 -8.10
C GLU A 51 21.82 4.97 -6.57
N GLY A 52 21.52 3.79 -6.02
CA GLY A 52 21.60 3.51 -4.58
C GLY A 52 20.43 4.06 -3.76
N PHE A 53 19.38 4.60 -4.40
CA PHE A 53 18.12 4.89 -3.69
C PHE A 53 17.44 3.58 -3.31
N TYR A 54 17.19 3.39 -2.01
CA TYR A 54 16.64 2.17 -1.42
C TYR A 54 15.33 2.45 -0.69
N PHE A 55 14.35 1.56 -0.79
CA PHE A 55 13.11 1.60 -0.02
C PHE A 55 12.60 0.21 0.38
N TYR A 56 11.80 0.17 1.45
CA TYR A 56 11.08 -1.03 1.87
C TYR A 56 9.73 -1.09 1.17
N CYS A 57 9.33 -2.27 0.70
CA CYS A 57 8.05 -2.48 0.04
C CYS A 57 7.29 -3.64 0.69
N GLU A 58 6.01 -3.39 0.98
CA GLU A 58 5.06 -4.38 1.48
C GLU A 58 3.93 -4.56 0.46
N VAL A 59 3.62 -5.82 0.13
CA VAL A 59 2.57 -6.19 -0.82
C VAL A 59 1.28 -6.49 -0.06
N LYS A 60 0.16 -5.94 -0.56
CA LYS A 60 -1.17 -6.14 0.00
C LYS A 60 -2.18 -6.47 -1.07
N SER A 61 -2.60 -7.71 -1.13
CA SER A 61 -3.71 -8.17 -1.97
C SER A 61 -5.03 -7.55 -1.51
N ILE A 62 -5.84 -7.05 -2.43
CA ILE A 62 -7.21 -6.60 -2.20
C ILE A 62 -8.13 -7.62 -2.83
N ASP A 63 -8.48 -8.62 -2.01
CA ASP A 63 -9.34 -9.72 -2.40
C ASP A 63 -10.66 -9.65 -1.62
N SER A 64 -11.66 -10.33 -2.18
CA SER A 64 -12.97 -10.45 -1.57
C SER A 64 -13.39 -11.90 -1.47
N ASP A 65 -13.65 -12.32 -0.23
CA ASP A 65 -14.15 -13.67 0.05
C ASP A 65 -15.66 -13.84 -0.25
N MET A 66 -16.35 -12.80 -0.74
CA MET A 66 -17.82 -12.76 -0.78
C MET A 66 -18.37 -12.18 -2.08
N ASN A 67 -19.46 -12.76 -2.60
CA ASN A 67 -20.20 -12.31 -3.79
C ASN A 67 -21.19 -11.15 -3.52
N GLU A 68 -21.22 -10.58 -2.32
CA GLU A 68 -22.23 -9.59 -1.92
C GLU A 68 -21.74 -8.13 -1.94
N ALA A 69 -22.68 -7.18 -1.99
CA ALA A 69 -22.36 -5.75 -1.91
C ALA A 69 -21.62 -5.43 -0.60
N ILE A 70 -20.47 -4.75 -0.70
CA ILE A 70 -19.66 -4.38 0.47
C ILE A 70 -20.02 -2.97 0.89
N LEU A 71 -20.48 -2.80 2.13
CA LEU A 71 -20.72 -1.49 2.76
C LEU A 71 -19.43 -0.63 2.75
N HIS A 72 -19.56 0.68 2.55
CA HIS A 72 -18.42 1.60 2.51
C HIS A 72 -17.51 1.51 3.74
N ASN A 73 -18.08 1.49 4.94
CA ASN A 73 -17.30 1.31 6.18
C ASN A 73 -16.51 0.00 6.19
N THR A 74 -17.04 -1.07 5.60
CA THR A 74 -16.35 -2.35 5.49
C THR A 74 -15.14 -2.26 4.55
N LYS A 75 -15.25 -1.50 3.45
CA LYS A 75 -14.13 -1.24 2.53
C LYS A 75 -13.02 -0.45 3.23
N LEU A 76 -13.38 0.65 3.91
CA LEU A 76 -12.41 1.49 4.62
C LEU A 76 -11.73 0.73 5.76
N ASN A 77 -12.48 -0.02 6.58
CA ASN A 77 -11.91 -0.88 7.62
C ASN A 77 -10.93 -1.92 7.06
N LYS A 78 -11.21 -2.50 5.88
CA LYS A 78 -10.30 -3.45 5.23
C LYS A 78 -8.98 -2.77 4.82
N LEU A 79 -9.07 -1.56 4.24
CA LEU A 79 -7.89 -0.77 3.87
C LEU A 79 -7.09 -0.36 5.11
N GLU A 80 -7.75 0.20 6.11
CA GLU A 80 -7.15 0.63 7.39
C GLU A 80 -6.34 -0.51 8.03
N ARG A 81 -6.94 -1.69 8.17
CA ARG A 81 -6.23 -2.86 8.72
C ARG A 81 -5.01 -3.26 7.91
N LYS A 82 -5.08 -3.20 6.57
CA LYS A 82 -3.93 -3.51 5.72
C LYS A 82 -2.81 -2.49 5.90
N ILE A 83 -3.15 -1.21 6.00
CA ILE A 83 -2.22 -0.10 6.25
C ILE A 83 -1.54 -0.28 7.62
N ILE A 84 -2.31 -0.49 8.69
CA ILE A 84 -1.79 -0.69 10.05
C ILE A 84 -0.86 -1.92 10.11
N ASN A 85 -1.28 -3.04 9.52
CA ASN A 85 -0.47 -4.26 9.50
C ASN A 85 0.85 -4.07 8.73
N SER A 86 0.86 -3.28 7.65
CA SER A 86 2.09 -2.91 6.94
C SER A 86 2.98 -2.00 7.79
N TYR A 87 2.38 -1.03 8.48
CA TYR A 87 3.10 -0.12 9.36
C TYR A 87 3.86 -0.87 10.45
N GLU A 88 3.24 -1.85 11.11
CA GLU A 88 3.92 -2.68 12.12
C GLU A 88 5.15 -3.41 11.57
N LYS A 89 5.08 -3.87 10.31
CA LYS A 89 6.23 -4.48 9.61
C LYS A 89 7.33 -3.45 9.35
N PHE A 90 7.00 -2.25 8.92
CA PHE A 90 7.98 -1.20 8.66
C PHE A 90 8.68 -0.74 9.94
N VAL A 91 7.93 -0.50 11.02
CA VAL A 91 8.51 -0.06 12.30
C VAL A 91 9.51 -1.09 12.85
N SER A 92 9.30 -2.38 12.59
CA SER A 92 10.20 -3.41 13.08
C SER A 92 11.59 -3.40 12.42
N VAL A 93 11.69 -2.91 11.18
CA VAL A 93 12.95 -2.89 10.39
C VAL A 93 13.49 -1.48 10.12
N ASN A 94 12.62 -0.47 10.11
CA ASN A 94 12.89 0.89 9.69
C ASN A 94 12.30 1.92 10.67
N LYS A 95 12.44 1.65 11.98
CA LYS A 95 11.88 2.48 13.07
C LYS A 95 12.20 3.98 12.97
N ASN A 96 13.41 4.31 12.53
CA ASN A 96 13.87 5.69 12.40
C ASN A 96 13.57 6.31 11.02
N HIS A 97 12.89 5.55 10.14
CA HIS A 97 12.42 6.00 8.84
C HIS A 97 13.54 6.58 7.94
N PHE A 98 14.71 5.91 7.94
CA PHE A 98 15.87 6.34 7.15
C PHE A 98 15.70 6.04 5.66
N ALA A 99 15.04 4.94 5.34
CA ALA A 99 14.58 4.61 3.99
C ALA A 99 13.07 4.90 3.88
N PRO A 100 12.53 5.11 2.67
CA PRO A 100 11.09 5.18 2.48
C PRO A 100 10.41 3.84 2.75
N ASN A 101 9.14 3.90 3.14
CA ASN A 101 8.22 2.79 3.26
C ASN A 101 7.13 2.90 2.18
N VAL A 102 6.97 1.82 1.40
CA VAL A 102 6.06 1.76 0.25
C VAL A 102 5.07 0.61 0.44
N ILE A 103 3.78 0.87 0.24
CA ILE A 103 2.77 -0.19 0.16
C ILE A 103 2.33 -0.35 -1.29
N CYS A 104 2.41 -1.57 -1.81
CA CYS A 104 1.84 -1.94 -3.10
C CYS A 104 0.55 -2.73 -2.88
N PHE A 105 -0.59 -2.12 -3.19
CA PHE A 105 -1.87 -2.81 -3.24
C PHE A 105 -2.04 -3.48 -4.59
N LEU A 106 -2.25 -4.80 -4.59
CA LEU A 106 -2.66 -5.54 -5.79
C LEU A 106 -4.18 -5.73 -5.75
N SER A 107 -4.90 -5.17 -6.71
CA SER A 107 -6.36 -5.16 -6.70
C SER A 107 -6.96 -6.21 -7.61
N ASN A 108 -7.55 -7.25 -7.00
CA ASN A 108 -8.35 -8.26 -7.70
C ASN A 108 -9.87 -8.05 -7.51
N ASP A 109 -10.28 -7.20 -6.56
CA ASP A 109 -11.69 -6.86 -6.29
C ASP A 109 -12.08 -5.49 -6.89
N PHE A 110 -12.92 -5.50 -7.92
CA PHE A 110 -13.41 -4.27 -8.57
C PHE A 110 -14.22 -3.36 -7.63
N ARG A 111 -14.75 -3.87 -6.51
CA ARG A 111 -15.55 -3.12 -5.54
C ARG A 111 -14.69 -2.26 -4.60
N ILE A 112 -13.44 -2.62 -4.39
CA ILE A 112 -12.45 -1.84 -3.64
C ILE A 112 -11.36 -1.47 -4.61
N ASN A 113 -11.41 -0.24 -5.11
CA ASN A 113 -10.49 0.26 -6.13
C ASN A 113 -9.69 1.46 -5.59
N SER A 114 -8.83 2.02 -6.43
CA SER A 114 -8.00 3.17 -6.07
C SER A 114 -8.81 4.39 -5.57
N ASN A 115 -10.07 4.57 -5.98
CA ASN A 115 -10.91 5.64 -5.44
C ASN A 115 -11.29 5.37 -3.97
N SER A 116 -11.40 4.11 -3.54
CA SER A 116 -11.64 3.77 -2.13
C SER A 116 -10.45 4.18 -1.26
N LEU A 117 -9.23 4.07 -1.78
CA LEU A 117 -8.03 4.58 -1.10
C LEU A 117 -8.01 6.12 -1.08
N GLU A 118 -8.45 6.76 -2.16
CA GLU A 118 -8.62 8.21 -2.21
C GLU A 118 -9.67 8.72 -1.20
N GLU A 119 -10.82 8.06 -1.11
CA GLU A 119 -11.88 8.31 -0.12
C GLU A 119 -11.35 8.13 1.31
N TYR A 120 -10.60 7.05 1.56
CA TYR A 120 -9.93 6.82 2.83
C TYR A 120 -9.04 8.02 3.19
N PHE A 121 -8.19 8.48 2.27
CA PHE A 121 -7.30 9.63 2.52
C PHE A 121 -8.02 10.97 2.57
N LYS A 122 -9.17 11.15 1.93
CA LYS A 122 -9.97 12.37 2.05
C LYS A 122 -10.68 12.46 3.40
N GLY A 123 -11.00 11.32 4.02
CA GLY A 123 -11.80 11.26 5.24
C GLY A 123 -13.28 11.55 5.03
N TYR A 124 -13.76 11.50 3.79
CA TYR A 124 -15.19 11.53 3.48
C TYR A 124 -15.49 10.78 2.17
N ILE A 125 -16.75 10.38 2.01
CA ILE A 125 -17.28 9.75 0.80
C ILE A 125 -18.40 10.64 0.27
N ASP A 126 -18.34 10.98 -1.02
CA ASP A 126 -19.40 11.72 -1.70
C ASP A 126 -20.50 10.73 -2.12
N ILE A 127 -21.66 10.78 -1.45
CA ILE A 127 -22.83 9.94 -1.76
C ILE A 127 -23.93 10.87 -2.25
N SER A 128 -24.04 10.99 -3.59
CA SER A 128 -25.04 11.75 -4.37
C SER A 128 -25.25 13.22 -3.99
N VAL A 129 -25.72 13.50 -2.78
CA VAL A 129 -26.06 14.82 -2.23
C VAL A 129 -25.46 15.08 -0.85
N GLU A 130 -24.86 14.08 -0.21
CA GLU A 130 -24.30 14.18 1.14
C GLU A 130 -22.86 13.67 1.21
N LYS A 131 -22.10 14.23 2.16
CA LYS A 131 -20.76 13.76 2.50
C LYS A 131 -20.85 12.89 3.74
N LEU A 132 -20.56 11.60 3.60
CA LEU A 132 -20.39 10.72 4.74
C LEU A 132 -19.01 10.95 5.35
N ASP A 133 -18.95 11.45 6.58
CA ASP A 133 -17.70 11.64 7.32
C ASP A 133 -17.09 10.30 7.72
N THR A 134 -15.85 10.06 7.29
CA THR A 134 -15.08 8.84 7.54
C THR A 134 -13.77 9.11 8.25
N ARG A 135 -13.55 10.33 8.79
CA ARG A 135 -12.31 10.74 9.46
C ARG A 135 -11.92 9.85 10.64
N LYS A 136 -12.90 9.22 11.31
CA LYS A 136 -12.67 8.22 12.37
C LYS A 136 -11.73 7.07 11.97
N HIS A 137 -11.63 6.76 10.67
CA HIS A 137 -10.73 5.74 10.13
C HIS A 137 -9.27 6.23 10.00
N ARG A 138 -9.01 7.50 10.32
CA ARG A 138 -7.70 8.14 10.30
C ARG A 138 -7.27 8.66 11.67
N ASP A 139 -7.94 8.24 12.74
CA ASP A 139 -7.59 8.66 14.11
C ASP A 139 -6.64 7.64 14.78
N GLY A 140 -5.89 8.10 15.78
CA GLY A 140 -5.00 7.25 16.58
C GLY A 140 -3.96 6.50 15.75
N ASN A 141 -3.85 5.18 15.96
CA ASN A 141 -2.84 4.33 15.31
C ASN A 141 -2.90 4.36 13.78
N ALA A 142 -4.08 4.61 13.18
CA ALA A 142 -4.23 4.72 11.73
C ALA A 142 -3.53 5.97 11.19
N PHE A 143 -3.56 7.07 11.94
CA PHE A 143 -2.86 8.31 11.58
C PHE A 143 -1.35 8.09 11.52
N ASP A 144 -0.79 7.52 12.59
CA ASP A 144 0.64 7.24 12.69
C ASP A 144 1.09 6.27 11.60
N ALA A 145 0.27 5.25 11.32
CA ALA A 145 0.53 4.31 10.25
C ALA A 145 0.62 5.00 8.89
N VAL A 146 -0.35 5.85 8.55
CA VAL A 146 -0.34 6.58 7.27
C VAL A 146 0.85 7.54 7.19
N ARG A 147 1.18 8.26 8.27
CA ARG A 147 2.34 9.17 8.31
C ARG A 147 3.66 8.46 8.06
N ASN A 148 3.79 7.20 8.46
CA ASN A 148 5.01 6.43 8.27
C ASN A 148 5.14 5.78 6.89
N ILE A 149 4.17 5.97 6.00
CA ILE A 149 4.18 5.43 4.65
C ILE A 149 4.36 6.59 3.67
N ASP A 150 5.38 6.51 2.83
CA ASP A 150 5.76 7.59 1.91
C ASP A 150 5.04 7.48 0.57
N LEU A 151 4.74 6.27 0.13
CA LEU A 151 4.09 6.00 -1.14
C LEU A 151 3.15 4.80 -1.02
N PHE A 152 1.94 4.98 -1.52
CA PHE A 152 1.02 3.89 -1.81
C PHE A 152 0.93 3.73 -3.33
N ILE A 153 1.17 2.52 -3.81
CA ILE A 153 0.99 2.13 -5.21
C ILE A 153 -0.26 1.28 -5.27
N TRP A 154 -1.24 1.70 -6.06
CA TRP A 154 -2.39 0.90 -6.41
C TRP A 154 -2.17 0.28 -7.78
N TYR A 155 -1.91 -1.03 -7.80
CA TYR A 155 -1.70 -1.79 -9.01
C TYR A 155 -2.95 -2.64 -9.28
N ALA A 156 -3.71 -2.29 -10.32
CA ALA A 156 -4.77 -3.15 -10.84
C ALA A 156 -4.25 -4.01 -12.00
N ASP A 157 -3.55 -3.37 -12.93
CA ASP A 157 -2.76 -4.00 -13.99
C ASP A 157 -1.71 -3.00 -14.50
N ILE A 158 -0.88 -3.43 -15.47
CA ILE A 158 0.22 -2.63 -16.02
C ILE A 158 -0.21 -1.28 -16.62
N ASN A 159 -1.46 -1.18 -17.11
CA ASN A 159 -2.02 0.05 -17.68
C ASN A 159 -2.78 0.88 -16.64
N HIS A 160 -3.12 0.28 -15.50
CA HIS A 160 -3.93 0.89 -14.46
C HIS A 160 -3.20 0.93 -13.12
N VAL A 161 -2.08 1.65 -13.10
CA VAL A 161 -1.31 1.94 -11.89
C VAL A 161 -1.62 3.35 -11.41
N ARG A 162 -1.89 3.51 -10.10
CA ARG A 162 -2.03 4.83 -9.47
C ARG A 162 -1.08 4.98 -8.29
N TYR A 163 -0.51 6.17 -8.16
CA TYR A 163 0.43 6.52 -7.11
C TYR A 163 -0.20 7.54 -6.16
N PHE A 164 -0.14 7.27 -4.86
CA PHE A 164 -0.55 8.19 -3.80
C PHE A 164 0.67 8.48 -2.94
N ILE A 165 1.30 9.63 -3.20
CA ILE A 165 2.47 10.06 -2.43
C ILE A 165 1.97 10.78 -1.18
N ASN A 166 2.36 10.29 -0.02
CA ASN A 166 2.16 11.03 1.21
C ASN A 166 3.11 12.22 1.20
N ARG A 167 2.58 13.44 1.15
CA ARG A 167 3.40 14.67 1.07
C ARG A 167 3.73 15.25 2.44
N ILE A 168 3.21 14.68 3.51
CA ILE A 168 3.45 15.18 4.86
C ILE A 168 4.87 14.80 5.25
N GLU A 169 5.75 15.80 5.30
CA GLU A 169 7.16 15.65 5.72
C GLU A 169 7.99 14.66 4.88
N ASN A 170 7.48 14.27 3.70
CA ASN A 170 8.13 13.27 2.86
C ASN A 170 9.29 13.88 2.07
N ARG A 171 10.50 13.65 2.56
CA ARG A 171 11.76 14.05 1.92
C ARG A 171 12.11 13.27 0.65
N PHE A 172 11.36 12.20 0.35
CA PHE A 172 11.62 11.28 -0.77
C PHE A 172 10.73 11.55 -2.00
N VAL A 173 9.82 12.52 -1.95
CA VAL A 173 8.86 12.84 -3.03
C VAL A 173 9.52 12.93 -4.41
N ASN A 174 10.58 13.73 -4.54
CA ASN A 174 11.25 13.93 -5.83
C ASN A 174 11.92 12.64 -6.34
N LYS A 175 12.42 11.81 -5.43
CA LYS A 175 12.98 10.51 -5.80
C LYS A 175 11.89 9.58 -6.35
N PHE A 176 10.72 9.53 -5.73
CA PHE A 176 9.60 8.73 -6.25
C PHE A 176 9.05 9.24 -7.58
N ILE A 177 8.92 10.55 -7.76
CA ILE A 177 8.49 11.14 -9.04
C ILE A 177 9.44 10.71 -10.16
N SER A 178 10.75 10.84 -9.93
CA SER A 178 11.77 10.48 -10.90
C SER A 178 11.78 8.98 -11.17
N LEU A 179 11.72 8.16 -10.11
CA LEU A 179 11.85 6.71 -10.19
C LEU A 179 10.69 6.08 -10.96
N PHE A 180 9.47 6.47 -10.63
CA PHE A 180 8.25 5.92 -11.22
C PHE A 180 7.71 6.74 -12.40
N LYS A 181 8.46 7.75 -12.86
CA LYS A 181 8.08 8.65 -13.97
C LYS A 181 6.66 9.22 -13.79
N ILE A 182 6.36 9.68 -12.58
CA ILE A 182 5.00 10.13 -12.21
C ILE A 182 4.74 11.48 -12.86
N GLU A 183 4.01 11.49 -13.99
CA GLU A 183 3.74 12.68 -14.79
C GLU A 183 2.79 13.69 -14.11
N SER A 184 1.89 13.19 -13.25
CA SER A 184 0.99 14.04 -12.49
C SER A 184 0.81 13.47 -11.09
N ILE A 185 1.08 14.29 -10.08
CA ILE A 185 0.67 13.98 -8.72
C ILE A 185 -0.70 14.61 -8.52
N LYS A 186 -1.74 13.80 -8.44
CA LYS A 186 -2.99 14.28 -7.86
C LYS A 186 -2.71 14.64 -6.39
N GLU A 187 -2.96 15.88 -6.00
CA GLU A 187 -2.79 16.38 -4.64
C GLU A 187 -3.80 15.74 -3.68
N ASN A 188 -3.67 14.45 -3.43
CA ASN A 188 -4.74 13.66 -2.82
C ASN A 188 -4.53 13.36 -1.33
N MET A 189 -3.40 13.76 -0.75
CA MET A 189 -3.15 13.56 0.69
C MET A 189 -3.06 14.91 1.40
N LYS A 190 -4.22 15.48 1.72
CA LYS A 190 -4.38 16.41 2.85
C LYS A 190 -4.97 15.58 3.99
N LEU A 191 -4.13 15.13 4.93
CA LEU A 191 -4.64 14.45 6.13
C LEU A 191 -5.46 15.43 6.98
#